data_AF-A0A5C7Q8L1-F1
#
_entry.id   AF-A0A5C7Q8L1-F1
#
_cell.length_a   1.000
_cell.length_b   1.000
_cell.length_c   1.000
_cell.angle_alpha   90.00
_cell.angle_beta   90.00
_cell.angle_gamma   90.00
#
_symmetry.space_group_name_H-M   'P 1'
#
loop_
_entity.id
_entity.type
_entity.pdbx_description
1 polymer ?
#
loop_
_entity_poly.entity_id
_entity_poly.type
_entity_poly.pdbx_seq_one_letter_code
_entity_poly.pdbx_strand_id
1 'polypeptide(L)'
;MASLISRGKRTWRIQVMIDGARRSITFKGTKKDAQDLLVRIERLEGYARRGLRPSADVLDWIRDLDQDFRLKLVELGLLELGRVGGSIDDLLAYARELYSHLEPRTRTNYDQYEKSLREFFGSSRPIASVTRGDADELRRWLARPGRVDESRGYGQASVAKRIKYARQIFEIAVRKEWLSANPFAGLKVPVKVDAGKRFFVPRAVAD
;
A
#
# COMPACT_ATOMS: atom_id res chain seq x y z
N MET A 1 -22.88 14.74 -12.62
CA MET A 1 -24.24 14.30 -12.31
C MET A 1 -24.27 12.81 -12.52
N ALA A 2 -24.61 12.06 -11.47
CA ALA A 2 -24.82 10.64 -11.60
C ALA A 2 -26.24 10.37 -12.10
N SER A 3 -26.48 9.20 -12.69
CA SER A 3 -27.82 8.79 -13.14
C SER A 3 -28.06 7.33 -12.83
N LEU A 4 -29.28 7.01 -12.40
CA LEU A 4 -29.70 5.67 -12.04
C LEU A 4 -30.53 5.05 -13.16
N ILE A 5 -30.10 3.89 -13.66
CA ILE A 5 -30.74 3.17 -14.76
C ILE A 5 -31.12 1.77 -14.27
N SER A 6 -32.38 1.37 -14.46
CA SER A 6 -32.82 -0.01 -14.21
C SER A 6 -32.31 -0.93 -15.33
N ARG A 7 -31.73 -2.08 -14.98
CA ARG A 7 -31.22 -3.10 -15.93
C ARG A 7 -31.94 -4.44 -15.82
N GLY A 8 -32.92 -4.57 -14.94
CA GLY A 8 -33.68 -5.80 -14.71
C GLY A 8 -34.23 -5.89 -13.29
N LYS A 9 -34.77 -7.04 -12.90
CA LYS A 9 -35.32 -7.25 -11.54
C LYS A 9 -34.20 -7.06 -10.51
N ARG A 10 -34.35 -6.03 -9.67
CA ARG A 10 -33.39 -5.67 -8.59
C ARG A 10 -31.96 -5.38 -9.05
N THR A 11 -31.74 -5.08 -10.33
CA THR A 11 -30.42 -4.72 -10.86
C THR A 11 -30.43 -3.29 -11.37
N TRP A 12 -29.54 -2.49 -10.82
CA TRP A 12 -29.43 -1.07 -11.05
C TRP A 12 -28.04 -0.73 -11.57
N ARG A 13 -27.97 0.24 -12.48
CA ARG A 13 -26.72 0.77 -13.00
C ARG A 13 -26.63 2.24 -12.67
N ILE A 14 -25.61 2.62 -11.91
CA ILE A 14 -25.31 4.00 -11.58
C ILE A 14 -24.25 4.48 -12.56
N GLN A 15 -24.59 5.45 -13.39
CA GLN A 15 -23.65 6.08 -14.32
C GLN A 15 -23.14 7.39 -13.75
N VAL A 16 -21.87 7.67 -13.92
CA VAL A 16 -21.17 8.88 -13.46
C VAL A 16 -20.29 9.43 -14.57
N MET A 17 -20.10 10.74 -14.58
CA MET A 17 -19.19 11.43 -15.50
C MET A 17 -17.93 11.83 -14.73
N ILE A 18 -16.79 11.27 -15.10
CA ILE A 18 -15.50 11.46 -14.43
C ILE A 18 -14.47 11.77 -15.50
N ASP A 19 -13.79 12.91 -15.38
CA ASP A 19 -12.80 13.40 -16.35
C ASP A 19 -13.28 13.39 -17.80
N GLY A 20 -14.55 13.73 -18.02
CA GLY A 20 -15.17 13.73 -19.35
C GLY A 20 -15.56 12.34 -19.88
N ALA A 21 -15.21 11.26 -19.20
CA ALA A 21 -15.59 9.90 -19.56
C ALA A 21 -16.81 9.41 -18.77
N ARG A 22 -17.69 8.66 -19.45
CA ARG A 22 -18.88 8.05 -18.83
C ARG A 22 -18.52 6.69 -18.25
N ARG A 23 -18.62 6.57 -16.93
CA ARG A 23 -18.30 5.36 -16.16
C ARG A 23 -19.55 4.81 -15.50
N SER A 24 -19.59 3.51 -15.15
CA SER A 24 -20.79 2.89 -14.57
C SER A 24 -20.50 1.82 -13.54
N ILE A 25 -21.27 1.83 -12.44
CA ILE A 25 -21.29 0.78 -11.42
C ILE A 25 -22.57 -0.02 -11.54
N THR A 26 -22.47 -1.34 -11.45
CA THR A 26 -23.65 -2.21 -11.34
C THR A 26 -23.88 -2.58 -9.88
N PHE A 27 -25.11 -2.38 -9.42
CA PHE A 27 -25.55 -2.66 -8.06
C PHE A 27 -26.76 -3.61 -8.11
N LYS A 28 -26.78 -4.61 -7.24
CA LYS A 28 -27.92 -5.53 -7.09
C LYS A 28 -28.56 -5.28 -5.72
N GLY A 29 -29.82 -4.87 -5.70
CA GLY A 29 -30.49 -4.50 -4.45
C GLY A 29 -31.88 -3.90 -4.65
N THR A 30 -32.43 -3.33 -3.57
CA THR A 30 -33.72 -2.63 -3.65
C THR A 30 -33.57 -1.30 -4.39
N LYS A 31 -34.69 -0.75 -4.87
CA LYS A 31 -34.70 0.60 -5.48
C LYS A 31 -34.21 1.66 -4.49
N LYS A 32 -34.60 1.51 -3.21
CA LYS A 32 -34.23 2.44 -2.14
C LYS A 32 -32.72 2.45 -1.90
N ASP A 33 -32.10 1.27 -1.75
CA ASP A 33 -30.65 1.18 -1.56
C ASP A 33 -29.88 1.74 -2.77
N ALA A 34 -30.41 1.54 -3.98
CA ALA A 34 -29.80 2.07 -5.20
C ALA A 34 -29.90 3.61 -5.29
N GLN A 35 -30.98 4.19 -4.75
CA GLN A 35 -31.13 5.65 -4.63
C GLN A 35 -30.20 6.22 -3.55
N ASP A 36 -30.09 5.57 -2.40
CA ASP A 36 -29.15 5.98 -1.34
C ASP A 36 -27.69 5.92 -1.85
N LEU A 37 -27.36 4.86 -2.59
CA LEU A 37 -26.06 4.71 -3.23
C LEU A 37 -25.79 5.79 -4.28
N LEU A 38 -26.79 6.15 -5.09
CA LEU A 38 -26.71 7.24 -6.06
C LEU A 38 -26.33 8.56 -5.36
N VAL A 39 -27.04 8.92 -4.29
CA VAL A 39 -26.81 10.18 -3.56
C VAL A 39 -25.39 10.25 -3.02
N ARG A 40 -24.87 9.14 -2.46
CA ARG A 40 -23.48 9.10 -1.93
C ARG A 40 -22.45 9.19 -3.06
N ILE A 41 -22.71 8.55 -4.19
CA ILE A 41 -21.85 8.62 -5.38
C ILE A 41 -21.85 10.04 -5.99
N GLU A 42 -22.98 10.73 -6.03
CA GLU A 42 -23.05 12.12 -6.49
C GLU A 42 -22.26 13.07 -5.59
N ARG A 43 -22.30 12.85 -4.27
CA ARG A 43 -21.47 13.59 -3.33
C ARG A 43 -19.98 13.34 -3.62
N LEU A 44 -19.58 12.08 -3.81
CA LEU A 44 -18.21 11.71 -4.16
C LEU A 44 -17.73 12.36 -5.47
N GLU A 45 -18.56 12.31 -6.52
CA GLU A 45 -18.28 13.00 -7.78
C GLU A 45 -18.08 14.52 -7.55
N GLY A 46 -18.90 15.13 -6.70
CA GLY A 46 -18.81 16.53 -6.34
C GLY A 46 -17.53 16.88 -5.58
N TYR A 47 -17.04 15.99 -4.72
CA TYR A 47 -15.76 16.14 -4.01
C TYR A 47 -14.58 15.98 -4.96
N ALA A 48 -14.57 14.91 -5.77
CA ALA A 48 -13.52 14.59 -6.73
C ALA A 48 -13.32 15.73 -7.75
N ARG A 49 -14.40 16.23 -8.37
CA ARG A 49 -14.32 17.35 -9.33
C ARG A 49 -13.73 18.63 -8.74
N ARG A 50 -13.92 18.87 -7.45
CA ARG A 50 -13.48 20.10 -6.75
C ARG A 50 -12.16 19.93 -6.01
N GLY A 51 -11.55 18.74 -6.01
CA GLY A 51 -10.37 18.43 -5.20
C GLY A 51 -10.61 18.57 -3.69
N LEU A 52 -11.86 18.39 -3.24
CA LEU A 52 -12.25 18.57 -1.84
C LEU A 52 -12.24 17.23 -1.09
N ARG A 53 -11.98 17.27 0.22
CA ARG A 53 -12.08 16.08 1.09
C ARG A 53 -13.56 15.69 1.27
N PRO A 54 -13.91 14.39 1.17
CA PRO A 54 -15.25 13.93 1.52
C PRO A 54 -15.62 14.24 2.98
N SER A 55 -16.91 14.45 3.24
CA SER A 55 -17.44 14.63 4.60
C SER A 55 -17.34 13.35 5.43
N ALA A 56 -17.41 13.50 6.76
CA ALA A 56 -17.26 12.38 7.70
C ALA A 56 -18.26 11.24 7.44
N ASP A 57 -19.53 11.57 7.14
CA ASP A 57 -20.58 10.59 6.83
C ASP A 57 -20.26 9.75 5.57
N VAL A 58 -19.64 10.36 4.57
CA VAL A 58 -19.23 9.67 3.33
C VAL A 58 -18.01 8.80 3.59
N LEU A 59 -17.06 9.27 4.42
CA LEU A 59 -15.88 8.49 4.81
C LEU A 59 -16.24 7.26 5.63
N ASP A 60 -17.16 7.39 6.60
CA ASP A 60 -17.61 6.26 7.41
C ASP A 60 -18.38 5.24 6.56
N TRP A 61 -19.22 5.71 5.65
CA TRP A 61 -19.83 4.82 4.66
C TRP A 61 -18.80 4.05 3.83
N ILE A 62 -17.75 4.73 3.33
CA ILE A 62 -16.70 4.07 2.55
C ILE A 62 -15.99 2.99 3.37
N ARG A 63 -15.78 3.20 4.68
CA ARG A 63 -15.15 2.22 5.57
C ARG A 63 -15.99 0.94 5.72
N ASP A 64 -17.32 1.08 5.70
CA ASP A 64 -18.25 -0.04 5.81
C ASP A 64 -18.40 -0.83 4.50
N LEU A 65 -17.91 -0.32 3.38
CA LEU A 65 -17.96 -1.02 2.10
C LEU A 65 -16.94 -2.18 2.05
N ASP A 66 -17.36 -3.26 1.38
CA ASP A 66 -16.44 -4.35 1.06
C ASP A 66 -15.26 -3.87 0.19
N GLN A 67 -14.18 -4.64 0.20
CA GLN A 67 -12.94 -4.28 -0.48
C GLN A 67 -13.13 -4.17 -2.00
N ASP A 68 -13.92 -5.05 -2.60
CA ASP A 68 -14.16 -5.07 -4.05
C ASP A 68 -14.90 -3.82 -4.52
N PHE A 69 -15.86 -3.35 -3.73
CA PHE A 69 -16.62 -2.15 -4.02
C PHE A 69 -15.77 -0.89 -3.86
N ARG A 70 -14.92 -0.84 -2.83
CA ARG A 70 -13.94 0.25 -2.67
C ARG A 70 -12.97 0.33 -3.85
N LEU A 71 -12.46 -0.81 -4.32
CA LEU A 71 -11.58 -0.86 -5.50
C LEU A 71 -12.28 -0.35 -6.76
N LYS A 72 -13.55 -0.70 -6.96
CA LYS A 72 -14.34 -0.14 -8.07
C LYS A 72 -14.47 1.38 -7.98
N LEU A 73 -14.71 1.95 -6.80
CA LEU A 73 -14.82 3.40 -6.64
C LEU A 73 -13.50 4.13 -6.99
N VAL A 74 -12.36 3.51 -6.67
CA VAL A 74 -11.02 4.00 -7.03
C VAL A 74 -10.76 3.88 -8.54
N GLU A 75 -11.05 2.72 -9.14
CA GLU A 75 -10.90 2.48 -10.59
C GLU A 75 -11.70 3.49 -11.43
N LEU A 76 -12.84 3.91 -10.90
CA LEU A 76 -13.70 4.86 -11.56
C LEU A 76 -13.22 6.31 -11.39
N GLY A 77 -12.35 6.61 -10.43
CA GLY A 77 -11.91 7.97 -10.09
C GLY A 77 -12.91 8.75 -9.24
N LEU A 78 -13.88 8.07 -8.60
CA LEU A 78 -14.84 8.70 -7.67
C LEU A 78 -14.25 8.91 -6.28
N LEU A 79 -13.28 8.06 -5.94
CA LEU A 79 -12.36 8.29 -4.88
C LEU A 79 -11.06 8.69 -5.56
N GLU A 80 -10.72 9.98 -5.45
CA GLU A 80 -9.31 10.29 -5.25
C GLU A 80 -8.88 9.40 -4.09
N LEU A 81 -7.79 8.65 -4.25
CA LEU A 81 -7.03 8.14 -3.12
C LEU A 81 -6.55 9.39 -2.38
N GLY A 82 -7.44 10.09 -1.68
CA GLY A 82 -7.15 11.23 -0.84
C GLY A 82 -6.37 10.66 0.32
N ARG A 83 -5.09 10.37 0.07
CA ARG A 83 -4.21 9.70 1.00
C ARG A 83 -4.84 8.43 1.57
N VAL A 84 -5.40 7.58 0.71
CA VAL A 84 -5.72 6.19 1.00
C VAL A 84 -4.94 5.40 -0.04
N GLY A 85 -4.04 4.50 0.33
CA GLY A 85 -3.58 3.47 -0.62
C GLY A 85 -2.74 3.88 -1.84
N GLY A 86 -1.88 4.91 -1.77
CA GLY A 86 -0.84 5.17 -2.80
C GLY A 86 -0.05 3.90 -3.19
N SER A 87 0.66 3.93 -4.31
CA SER A 87 1.48 2.80 -4.73
C SER A 87 2.66 2.57 -3.78
N ILE A 88 3.32 1.42 -3.90
CA ILE A 88 4.61 1.18 -3.22
C ILE A 88 5.57 2.34 -3.52
N ASP A 89 5.67 2.77 -4.78
CA ASP A 89 6.58 3.86 -5.15
C ASP A 89 6.20 5.21 -4.53
N ASP A 90 4.91 5.52 -4.37
CA ASP A 90 4.48 6.75 -3.69
C ASP A 90 4.90 6.76 -2.22
N LEU A 91 4.74 5.61 -1.54
CA LEU A 91 5.18 5.47 -0.15
C LEU A 91 6.71 5.59 -0.03
N LEU A 92 7.45 4.99 -0.97
CA LEU A 92 8.91 5.06 -0.98
C LEU A 92 9.42 6.47 -1.30
N ALA A 93 8.82 7.16 -2.28
CA ALA A 93 9.14 8.54 -2.59
C ALA A 93 8.90 9.45 -1.39
N TYR A 94 7.76 9.29 -0.70
CA TYR A 94 7.47 10.03 0.53
C TYR A 94 8.51 9.76 1.64
N ALA A 95 8.91 8.49 1.82
CA ALA A 95 9.93 8.12 2.80
C ALA A 95 11.30 8.72 2.48
N ARG A 96 11.70 8.79 1.20
CA ARG A 96 12.96 9.41 0.77
C ARG A 96 13.03 10.88 1.11
N GLU A 97 11.98 11.64 0.81
CA GLU A 97 11.89 13.06 1.15
C GLU A 97 12.01 13.26 2.65
N LEU A 98 11.31 12.43 3.44
CA LEU A 98 11.37 12.47 4.90
C LEU A 98 12.79 12.19 5.43
N TYR A 99 13.54 11.30 4.78
CA TYR A 99 14.89 10.90 5.19
C TYR A 99 16.02 11.63 4.45
N SER A 100 15.69 12.68 3.70
CA SER A 100 16.65 13.47 2.93
C SER A 100 17.78 14.06 3.80
N HIS A 101 17.48 14.40 5.05
CA HIS A 101 18.41 14.96 6.04
C HIS A 101 19.33 13.92 6.70
N LEU A 102 19.14 12.63 6.45
CA LEU A 102 19.97 11.59 7.04
C LEU A 102 21.35 11.52 6.38
N GLU A 103 22.31 11.00 7.15
CA GLU A 103 23.68 10.79 6.69
C GLU A 103 23.72 9.92 5.42
N PRO A 104 24.62 10.21 4.45
CA PRO A 104 24.63 9.56 3.13
C PRO A 104 24.64 8.04 3.17
N ARG A 105 25.49 7.42 4.00
CA ARG A 105 25.56 5.96 4.13
C ARG A 105 24.24 5.36 4.62
N THR A 106 23.53 6.07 5.50
CA THR A 106 22.19 5.65 5.94
C THR A 106 21.19 5.65 4.77
N ARG A 107 21.20 6.69 3.94
CA ARG A 107 20.35 6.76 2.74
C ARG A 107 20.65 5.64 1.74
N THR A 108 21.94 5.36 1.48
CA THR A 108 22.34 4.24 0.61
C THR A 108 21.84 2.89 1.12
N ASN A 109 21.81 2.67 2.44
CA ASN A 109 21.23 1.46 3.01
C ASN A 109 19.72 1.38 2.75
N TYR A 110 19.01 2.51 2.90
CA TYR A 110 17.58 2.57 2.62
C TYR A 110 17.28 2.31 1.14
N ASP A 111 18.04 2.88 0.21
CA ASP A 111 17.89 2.61 -1.24
C ASP A 111 17.94 1.11 -1.56
N GLN A 112 18.85 0.37 -0.92
CA GLN A 112 18.94 -1.08 -1.09
C GLN A 112 17.71 -1.82 -0.53
N TYR A 113 17.14 -1.33 0.59
CA TYR A 113 15.94 -1.93 1.19
C TYR A 113 14.71 -1.65 0.34
N GLU A 114 14.60 -0.43 -0.17
CA GLU A 114 13.55 -0.02 -1.09
C GLU A 114 13.59 -0.79 -2.40
N LYS A 115 14.78 -1.05 -2.96
CA LYS A 115 14.93 -1.89 -4.14
C LYS A 115 14.32 -3.28 -3.92
N SER A 116 14.57 -3.89 -2.75
CA SER A 116 13.96 -5.18 -2.40
C SER A 116 12.43 -5.10 -2.29
N LEU A 117 11.88 -3.98 -1.80
CA LEU A 117 10.43 -3.79 -1.74
C LEU A 117 9.82 -3.66 -3.13
N ARG A 118 10.43 -2.87 -4.03
CA ARG A 118 9.99 -2.74 -5.43
C ARG A 118 10.03 -4.07 -6.17
N GLU A 119 11.12 -4.81 -6.01
CA GLU A 119 11.31 -6.09 -6.69
C GLU A 119 10.28 -7.15 -6.25
N PHE A 120 9.92 -7.16 -4.96
CA PHE A 120 8.95 -8.12 -4.45
C PHE A 120 7.49 -7.71 -4.70
N PHE A 121 7.13 -6.46 -4.39
CA PHE A 121 5.74 -6.02 -4.45
C PHE A 121 5.33 -5.47 -5.82
N GLY A 122 6.30 -4.98 -6.60
CA GLY A 122 6.06 -4.13 -7.76
C GLY A 122 5.82 -2.67 -7.36
N SER A 123 6.32 -1.75 -8.19
CA SER A 123 6.23 -0.31 -7.98
C SER A 123 4.80 0.21 -7.87
N SER A 124 3.90 -0.26 -8.75
CA SER A 124 2.53 0.22 -8.88
C SER A 124 1.52 -0.45 -7.93
N ARG A 125 1.96 -1.46 -7.14
CA ARG A 125 1.05 -2.18 -6.25
C ARG A 125 0.49 -1.21 -5.20
N PRO A 126 -0.85 -1.14 -5.01
CA PRO A 126 -1.44 -0.29 -3.97
C PRO A 126 -1.00 -0.75 -2.58
N ILE A 127 -0.52 0.15 -1.70
CA ILE A 127 -0.11 -0.21 -0.34
C ILE A 127 -1.25 -0.80 0.49
N ALA A 128 -2.50 -0.43 0.19
CA ALA A 128 -3.69 -0.97 0.84
C ALA A 128 -3.97 -2.45 0.50
N SER A 129 -3.38 -2.97 -0.57
CA SER A 129 -3.46 -4.38 -0.95
C SER A 129 -2.41 -5.26 -0.25
N VAL A 130 -1.47 -4.65 0.49
CA VAL A 130 -0.42 -5.39 1.17
C VAL A 130 -0.98 -5.95 2.48
N THR A 131 -0.98 -7.27 2.59
CA THR A 131 -1.50 -7.99 3.75
C THR A 131 -0.36 -8.40 4.69
N ARG A 132 -0.72 -8.88 5.89
CA ARG A 132 0.25 -9.49 6.82
C ARG A 132 0.91 -10.74 6.23
N GLY A 133 0.16 -11.52 5.42
CA GLY A 133 0.69 -12.68 4.72
C GLY A 133 1.77 -12.30 3.71
N ASP A 134 1.58 -11.20 2.98
CA ASP A 134 2.62 -10.71 2.06
C ASP A 134 3.90 -10.28 2.80
N ALA A 135 3.77 -9.73 4.01
CA ALA A 135 4.93 -9.37 4.84
C ALA A 135 5.75 -10.62 5.25
N ASP A 136 5.07 -11.72 5.60
CA ASP A 136 5.71 -13.01 5.86
C ASP A 136 6.35 -13.62 4.60
N GLU A 137 5.71 -13.45 3.45
CA GLU A 137 6.24 -13.88 2.15
C GLU A 137 7.47 -13.10 1.74
N LEU A 138 7.48 -11.77 1.90
CA LEU A 138 8.68 -10.95 1.66
C LEU A 138 9.84 -11.45 2.52
N ARG A 139 9.60 -11.72 3.80
CA ARG A 139 10.64 -12.24 4.71
C ARG A 139 11.22 -13.55 4.21
N ARG A 140 10.36 -14.49 3.76
CA ARG A 140 10.79 -15.77 3.20
C ARG A 140 11.54 -15.57 1.89
N TRP A 141 11.02 -14.72 1.01
CA TRP A 141 11.61 -14.40 -0.29
C TRP A 141 13.02 -13.83 -0.16
N LEU A 142 13.25 -12.89 0.76
CA LEU A 142 14.58 -12.32 1.04
C LEU A 142 15.62 -13.38 1.45
N ALA A 143 15.20 -14.45 2.11
CA ALA A 143 16.09 -15.51 2.58
C ALA A 143 16.34 -16.62 1.54
N ARG A 144 15.64 -16.63 0.40
CA ARG A 144 15.79 -17.65 -0.66
C ARG A 144 17.10 -17.46 -1.45
N PRO A 145 17.67 -18.54 -2.02
CA PRO A 145 18.74 -18.45 -3.02
C PRO A 145 18.40 -17.50 -4.18
N GLY A 146 19.42 -16.90 -4.80
CA GLY A 146 19.25 -15.96 -5.90
C GLY A 146 18.92 -14.52 -5.46
N ARG A 147 18.94 -14.20 -4.15
CA ARG A 147 18.72 -12.83 -3.65
C ARG A 147 20.01 -12.07 -3.37
N VAL A 148 21.08 -12.80 -3.02
CA VAL A 148 22.43 -12.24 -2.87
C VAL A 148 23.31 -12.72 -4.03
N ASP A 149 23.35 -14.02 -4.24
CA ASP A 149 23.99 -14.70 -5.37
C ASP A 149 23.14 -15.92 -5.74
N GLU A 150 23.49 -16.63 -6.81
CA GLU A 150 22.75 -17.80 -7.30
C GLU A 150 22.52 -18.86 -6.22
N SER A 151 23.46 -19.01 -5.29
CA SER A 151 23.45 -20.05 -4.25
C SER A 151 22.83 -19.60 -2.92
N ARG A 152 22.69 -18.28 -2.68
CA ARG A 152 22.34 -17.76 -1.34
C ARG A 152 21.35 -16.60 -1.33
N GLY A 153 20.58 -16.58 -0.24
CA GLY A 153 19.75 -15.44 0.15
C GLY A 153 20.42 -14.50 1.14
N TYR A 154 19.68 -13.47 1.55
CA TYR A 154 20.16 -12.55 2.57
C TYR A 154 20.29 -13.25 3.94
N GLY A 155 21.37 -12.94 4.67
CA GLY A 155 21.53 -13.39 6.05
C GLY A 155 20.48 -12.79 6.99
N GLN A 156 20.20 -13.46 8.11
CA GLN A 156 19.13 -13.07 9.06
C GLN A 156 19.18 -11.60 9.49
N ALA A 157 20.37 -11.07 9.79
CA ALA A 157 20.53 -9.66 10.17
C ALA A 157 20.14 -8.70 9.02
N SER A 158 20.46 -9.05 7.78
CA SER A 158 20.11 -8.25 6.58
C SER A 158 18.62 -8.32 6.27
N VAL A 159 17.99 -9.49 6.45
CA VAL A 159 16.53 -9.64 6.36
C VAL A 159 15.85 -8.80 7.44
N ALA A 160 16.34 -8.86 8.68
CA ALA A 160 15.79 -8.09 9.79
C ALA A 160 15.85 -6.57 9.56
N LYS A 161 16.96 -6.05 9.02
CA LYS A 161 17.06 -4.63 8.68
C LYS A 161 16.02 -4.20 7.63
N ARG A 162 15.83 -5.00 6.57
CA ARG A 162 14.83 -4.76 5.52
C ARG A 162 13.40 -4.78 6.06
N ILE A 163 13.05 -5.77 6.88
CA ILE A 163 11.72 -5.86 7.48
C ILE A 163 11.48 -4.74 8.50
N LYS A 164 12.50 -4.35 9.28
CA LYS A 164 12.40 -3.20 10.20
C LYS A 164 12.14 -1.90 9.44
N TYR A 165 12.87 -1.68 8.35
CA TYR A 165 12.65 -0.53 7.47
C TYR A 165 11.24 -0.55 6.86
N ALA A 166 10.80 -1.68 6.31
CA ALA A 166 9.46 -1.84 5.76
C ALA A 166 8.37 -1.52 6.81
N ARG A 167 8.51 -2.05 8.04
CA ARG A 167 7.61 -1.72 9.14
C ARG A 167 7.58 -0.21 9.41
N GLN A 168 8.74 0.44 9.45
CA GLN A 168 8.85 1.86 9.75
C GLN A 168 8.13 2.73 8.70
N ILE A 169 8.32 2.46 7.41
CA ILE A 169 7.64 3.24 6.36
C ILE A 169 6.13 2.97 6.31
N PHE A 170 5.70 1.73 6.52
CA PHE A 170 4.27 1.40 6.60
C PHE A 170 3.62 1.99 7.86
N GLU A 171 4.38 2.21 8.93
CA GLU A 171 3.91 2.92 10.12
C GLU A 171 3.67 4.42 9.82
N ILE A 172 4.51 5.03 8.99
CA ILE A 172 4.29 6.40 8.51
C ILE A 172 2.99 6.48 7.70
N ALA A 173 2.75 5.51 6.82
CA ALA A 173 1.49 5.42 6.07
C ALA A 173 0.28 5.35 7.02
N VAL A 174 0.35 4.56 8.09
CA VAL A 174 -0.72 4.52 9.11
C VAL A 174 -0.89 5.86 9.81
N ARG A 175 0.20 6.49 10.27
CA ARG A 175 0.15 7.81 10.94
C ARG A 175 -0.37 8.94 10.05
N LYS A 176 -0.23 8.79 8.72
CA LYS A 176 -0.77 9.70 7.72
C LYS A 176 -2.19 9.34 7.27
N GLU A 177 -2.79 8.33 7.90
CA GLU A 177 -4.11 7.78 7.60
C GLU A 177 -4.23 7.13 6.21
N TRP A 178 -3.10 6.74 5.59
CA TRP A 178 -3.05 6.06 4.27
C TRP A 178 -3.41 4.59 4.36
N LEU A 179 -3.21 4.02 5.54
CA LEU A 179 -3.55 2.65 5.91
C LEU A 179 -4.23 2.67 7.28
N SER A 180 -5.19 1.78 7.46
CA SER A 180 -5.82 1.58 8.77
C SER A 180 -4.95 0.78 9.74
N ALA A 181 -4.05 -0.06 9.21
CA ALA A 181 -3.15 -0.88 10.00
C ALA A 181 -1.86 -1.21 9.23
N ASN A 182 -0.78 -1.42 9.98
CA ASN A 182 0.52 -1.75 9.42
C ASN A 182 0.61 -3.27 9.14
N PRO A 183 0.83 -3.72 7.89
CA PRO A 183 0.91 -5.15 7.56
C PRO A 183 2.17 -5.83 8.13
N PHE A 184 3.19 -5.05 8.49
CA PHE A 184 4.42 -5.56 9.12
C PHE A 184 4.36 -5.53 10.66
N ALA A 185 3.26 -5.07 11.25
CA ALA A 185 3.07 -5.07 12.70
C ALA A 185 3.12 -6.52 13.24
N GLY A 186 3.84 -6.72 14.35
CA GLY A 186 3.94 -8.04 15.00
C GLY A 186 4.85 -9.06 14.31
N LEU A 187 5.32 -8.82 13.07
CA LEU A 187 6.22 -9.73 12.36
C LEU A 187 7.56 -9.89 13.12
N LYS A 188 7.76 -11.03 13.79
CA LYS A 188 9.00 -11.29 14.51
C LYS A 188 10.13 -11.56 13.52
N VAL A 189 11.24 -10.84 13.69
CA VAL A 189 12.47 -11.07 12.92
C VAL A 189 13.63 -11.20 13.90
N PRO A 190 13.87 -12.42 14.43
CA PRO A 190 14.94 -12.65 15.37
C PRO A 190 16.28 -12.38 14.66
N VAL A 191 17.14 -11.62 15.33
CA VAL A 191 18.52 -11.39 14.87
C VAL A 191 19.42 -12.25 15.74
N LYS A 192 19.95 -13.34 15.18
CA LYS A 192 21.08 -14.02 15.80
C LYS A 192 22.36 -13.39 15.27
N VAL A 193 23.12 -12.74 16.16
CA VAL A 193 24.46 -12.27 15.80
C VAL A 193 25.35 -13.49 15.75
N ASP A 194 25.78 -13.84 14.55
CA ASP A 194 26.68 -14.97 14.32
C ASP A 194 28.13 -14.50 14.54
N ALA A 195 28.58 -14.60 15.79
CA ALA A 195 29.91 -14.15 16.20
C ALA A 195 31.05 -14.91 15.49
N GLY A 196 30.79 -16.14 14.98
CA GLY A 196 31.77 -16.93 14.25
C GLY A 196 32.09 -16.42 12.84
N LYS A 197 31.30 -15.49 12.29
CA LYS A 197 31.57 -14.87 10.98
C LYS A 197 32.55 -13.72 11.01
N ARG A 198 32.91 -13.24 12.21
CA ARG A 198 33.89 -12.18 12.40
C ARG A 198 35.05 -12.78 13.17
N PHE A 199 36.17 -13.03 12.50
CA PHE A 199 37.41 -13.35 13.18
C PHE A 199 38.31 -12.12 13.13
N PHE A 200 39.00 -11.87 14.24
CA PHE A 200 40.04 -10.85 14.29
C PHE A 200 41.24 -11.38 13.49
N VAL A 201 41.64 -10.67 12.43
CA VAL A 201 42.87 -10.97 11.69
C VAL A 201 44.04 -10.41 12.50
N PRO A 202 44.89 -11.24 13.13
CA PRO A 202 46.05 -10.74 13.85
C PRO A 202 47.03 -10.12 12.84
N ARG A 203 47.80 -9.11 13.28
CA ARG A 203 48.76 -8.39 12.44
C ARG A 203 49.74 -9.31 11.68
N ALA A 204 50.08 -10.47 12.26
CA ALA A 204 50.98 -11.45 11.65
C ALA A 204 50.40 -12.21 10.44
N VAL A 205 49.12 -12.03 10.11
CA VAL A 205 48.43 -12.74 9.01
C VAL A 205 47.99 -11.76 7.91
N ALA A 206 48.34 -10.47 8.04
CA ALA A 206 47.86 -9.38 7.18
C ALA A 206 48.96 -8.79 6.28
N ASP A 207 49.88 -9.64 5.79
CA ASP A 207 50.88 -9.29 4.77
C ASP A 207 50.28 -9.36 3.35
#